data_AF-A0A7J4Q3N7-F1
#
_entry.id   AF-A0A7J4Q3N7-F1
#
_cell.length_a   1.000
_cell.length_b   1.000
_cell.length_c   1.000
_cell.angle_alpha   90.00
_cell.angle_beta   90.00
_cell.angle_gamma   90.00
#
_symmetry.space_group_name_H-M   'P 1'
#
loop_
_entity.id
_entity.type
_entity.pdbx_description
1 polymer ?
#
loop_
_entity_poly.entity_id
_entity_poly.type
_entity_poly.pdbx_seq_one_letter_code
_entity_poly.pdbx_strand_id
1 'polypeptide(L)'
;MGIVLILAAALFSEVVAMWGPPDEPDVDATLEDLSQYLEDLDGYNDLDRVVTSIGTILQTVGLGLIGYALLREAHSSKHEHTALRVTSMILGVLVVTNLAARSLNLV
;
A
#
# COMPACT_ATOMS: atom_id res chain seq x y z
N MET A 1 -10.73 -11.48 4.83
CA MET A 1 -10.74 -10.05 5.22
C MET A 1 -9.46 -9.31 4.81
N GLY A 2 -8.25 -9.76 5.17
CA GLY A 2 -7.01 -9.03 4.82
C GLY A 2 -6.77 -8.79 3.32
N ILE A 3 -7.17 -9.72 2.45
CA ILE A 3 -7.09 -9.56 0.99
C ILE A 3 -7.93 -8.36 0.48
N VAL A 4 -9.09 -8.10 1.10
CA VAL A 4 -9.96 -6.98 0.71
C VAL A 4 -9.27 -5.64 0.97
N LEU A 5 -8.47 -5.54 2.03
CA LEU A 5 -7.70 -4.32 2.33
C LEU A 5 -6.56 -4.10 1.34
N ILE A 6 -5.92 -5.17 0.87
CA ILE A 6 -4.89 -5.08 -0.17
C ILE A 6 -5.49 -4.60 -1.49
N LEU A 7 -6.67 -5.12 -1.86
CA LEU A 7 -7.38 -4.68 -3.06
C LEU A 7 -7.85 -3.23 -2.94
N ALA A 8 -8.41 -2.84 -1.78
CA ALA A 8 -8.81 -1.46 -1.52
C ALA A 8 -7.62 -0.49 -1.61
N ALA A 9 -6.45 -0.89 -1.11
CA ALA A 9 -5.24 -0.09 -1.21
C ALA A 9 -4.74 0.10 -2.66
N ALA A 10 -4.84 -0.94 -3.50
CA ALA A 10 -4.49 -0.85 -4.91
C ALA A 10 -5.44 0.09 -5.68
N LEU A 11 -6.74 0.01 -5.39
CA LEU A 11 -7.71 0.93 -5.97
C LEU A 11 -7.49 2.38 -5.50
N PHE A 12 -7.01 2.58 -4.28
CA PHE A 12 -6.74 3.92 -3.76
C PHE A 12 -5.63 4.64 -4.53
N SER A 13 -4.56 3.94 -4.97
CA SER A 13 -3.53 4.57 -5.81
C SER A 13 -4.04 4.93 -7.21
N GLU A 14 -5.01 4.18 -7.74
CA GLU A 14 -5.63 4.50 -9.03
C GLU A 14 -6.47 5.79 -8.97
N VAL A 15 -6.97 6.18 -7.78
CA VAL A 15 -7.74 7.42 -7.63
C VAL A 15 -6.90 8.65 -7.99
N VAL A 16 -5.64 8.73 -7.55
CA VAL A 16 -4.76 9.87 -7.90
C VAL A 16 -4.40 9.87 -9.37
N ALA A 17 -4.15 8.68 -9.94
CA ALA A 17 -3.85 8.53 -11.36
C ALA A 17 -4.99 9.02 -12.28
N MET A 18 -6.25 9.04 -11.81
CA MET A 18 -7.38 9.59 -12.57
C MET A 18 -7.41 11.12 -12.65
N TRP A 19 -6.82 11.83 -11.68
CA TRP A 19 -6.77 13.29 -11.69
C TRP A 19 -5.66 13.83 -12.60
N GLY A 20 -4.56 13.07 -12.74
CA GLY A 20 -3.42 13.46 -13.57
C GLY A 20 -2.63 14.66 -13.02
N PRO A 21 -1.38 14.83 -13.45
CA PRO A 21 -0.60 16.02 -13.09
C PRO A 21 -1.21 17.28 -13.73
N PRO A 22 -1.00 18.46 -13.13
CA PRO A 22 -1.41 19.73 -13.74
C PRO A 22 -0.71 19.96 -15.09
N ASP A 23 -1.40 20.62 -16.01
CA ASP A 23 -0.90 20.90 -17.36
C ASP A 23 0.32 21.83 -17.33
N GLU A 24 1.33 21.52 -18.16
CA GLU A 24 2.53 22.35 -18.25
C GLU A 24 2.20 23.76 -18.76
N PRO A 25 2.82 24.82 -18.19
CA PRO A 25 2.56 26.18 -18.62
C PRO A 25 3.05 26.40 -20.06
N ASP A 26 2.28 27.16 -20.84
CA ASP A 26 2.65 27.52 -22.22
C ASP A 26 4.00 28.25 -22.27
N VAL A 27 4.68 28.17 -23.42
CA VAL A 27 5.99 28.84 -23.66
C VAL A 27 5.90 30.37 -23.46
N ASP A 28 4.70 30.92 -23.54
CA ASP A 28 4.37 32.34 -23.46
C ASP A 28 3.82 32.74 -22.08
N ALA A 29 3.82 31.81 -21.11
CA ALA A 29 3.20 31.97 -19.81
C ALA A 29 3.81 33.13 -19.02
N THR A 30 2.94 33.86 -18.30
CA THR A 30 3.38 34.93 -17.42
C THR A 30 4.04 34.36 -16.17
N LEU A 31 4.79 35.20 -15.44
CA LEU A 31 5.37 34.84 -14.14
C LEU A 31 4.30 34.41 -13.12
N GLU A 32 3.08 34.95 -13.24
CA GLU A 32 1.94 34.60 -12.40
C GLU A 32 1.43 33.19 -12.74
N ASP A 33 1.26 32.88 -14.03
CA ASP A 33 0.87 31.54 -14.50
C ASP A 33 1.89 30.47 -14.10
N LEU A 34 3.19 30.79 -14.16
CA LEU A 34 4.25 29.88 -13.73
C LEU A 34 4.22 29.63 -12.22
N SER A 35 3.89 30.66 -11.43
CA SER A 35 3.77 30.53 -9.97
C SER A 35 2.56 29.69 -9.57
N GLN A 36 1.44 29.84 -10.29
CA GLN A 36 0.23 29.07 -10.07
C GLN A 36 0.42 27.59 -10.45
N TYR A 37 1.09 27.31 -11.57
CA TYR A 37 1.47 25.95 -11.95
C TYR A 37 2.33 25.26 -10.88
N LEU A 38 3.31 25.96 -10.31
CA LEU A 38 4.15 25.39 -9.26
C LEU A 38 3.37 25.10 -7.97
N GLU A 39 2.41 25.95 -7.62
CA GLU A 39 1.51 25.72 -6.48
C GLU A 39 0.60 24.50 -6.72
N ASP A 40 0.00 24.40 -7.91
CA ASP A 40 -0.85 23.26 -8.29
C ASP A 40 -0.04 21.95 -8.35
N LEU A 41 1.20 22.00 -8.82
CA LEU A 41 2.10 20.84 -8.87
C LEU A 41 2.51 20.38 -7.48
N ASP A 42 2.79 21.30 -6.56
CA ASP A 42 3.08 20.97 -5.16
C ASP A 42 1.85 20.34 -4.47
N GLY A 43 0.67 20.91 -4.70
CA GLY A 43 -0.60 20.34 -4.22
C GLY A 43 -0.89 18.95 -4.76
N TYR A 44 -0.61 18.69 -6.05
CA TYR A 44 -0.71 17.36 -6.66
C TYR A 44 0.26 16.37 -6.02
N ASN A 45 1.53 16.76 -5.80
CA ASN A 45 2.54 15.91 -5.19
C ASN A 45 2.21 15.58 -3.72
N ASP A 46 1.65 16.53 -2.98
CA ASP A 46 1.19 16.31 -1.61
C ASP A 46 0.00 15.34 -1.57
N LEU A 47 -0.95 15.48 -2.49
CA LEU A 47 -2.05 14.53 -2.63
C LEU A 47 -1.56 13.12 -2.96
N ASP A 48 -0.66 12.98 -3.94
CA ASP A 48 -0.05 11.70 -4.31
C ASP A 48 0.66 11.06 -3.11
N ARG A 49 1.42 11.86 -2.35
CA ARG A 49 2.11 11.40 -1.13
C ARG A 49 1.13 10.89 -0.08
N VAL A 50 0.05 11.61 0.18
CA VAL A 50 -0.97 11.23 1.19
C VAL A 50 -1.67 9.94 0.77
N VAL A 51 -2.10 9.84 -0.48
CA VAL A 51 -2.80 8.67 -1.00
C VAL A 51 -1.88 7.45 -1.01
N THR A 52 -0.63 7.61 -1.47
CA THR A 52 0.37 6.54 -1.46
C THR A 52 0.69 6.08 -0.03
N SER A 53 0.78 7.00 0.92
CA SER A 53 0.95 6.69 2.34
C SER A 53 -0.21 5.88 2.90
N ILE A 54 -1.46 6.30 2.66
CA ILE A 54 -2.66 5.58 3.08
C ILE A 54 -2.72 4.18 2.43
N GLY A 55 -2.43 4.08 1.14
CA GLY A 55 -2.35 2.81 0.42
C GLY A 55 -1.32 1.87 1.07
N THR A 56 -0.14 2.39 1.43
CA THR A 56 0.91 1.61 2.11
C THR A 56 0.48 1.13 3.49
N ILE A 57 -0.22 1.97 4.27
CA ILE A 57 -0.79 1.59 5.57
C ILE A 57 -1.83 0.47 5.39
N LEU A 58 -2.76 0.62 4.45
CA LEU A 58 -3.79 -0.37 4.17
C LEU A 58 -3.19 -1.72 3.71
N GLN A 59 -2.17 -1.70 2.86
CA GLN A 59 -1.43 -2.90 2.48
C GLN A 59 -0.74 -3.56 3.69
N THR A 60 -0.10 -2.76 4.54
CA THR A 60 0.59 -3.22 5.75
C THR A 60 -0.37 -3.89 6.72
N VAL A 61 -1.52 -3.26 6.98
CA VAL A 61 -2.58 -3.82 7.83
C VAL A 61 -3.18 -5.08 7.18
N GLY A 62 -3.42 -5.06 5.86
CA GLY A 62 -3.91 -6.21 5.11
C GLY A 62 -2.98 -7.43 5.22
N LEU A 63 -1.67 -7.23 5.02
CA LEU A 63 -0.65 -8.26 5.17
C LEU A 63 -0.55 -8.75 6.62
N GLY A 64 -0.59 -7.85 7.60
CA GLY A 64 -0.61 -8.21 9.03
C GLY A 64 -1.78 -9.11 9.40
N LEU A 65 -2.99 -8.81 8.91
CA LEU A 65 -4.17 -9.64 9.13
C LEU A 65 -4.08 -11.01 8.42
N ILE A 66 -3.46 -11.08 7.24
CA ILE A 66 -3.20 -12.35 6.54
C ILE A 66 -2.20 -13.19 7.33
N GLY A 67 -1.08 -12.60 7.75
CA GLY A 67 -0.07 -13.29 8.57
C GLY A 67 -0.67 -13.82 9.88
N TYR A 68 -1.46 -12.99 10.58
CA TYR A 68 -2.17 -13.42 11.79
C TYR A 68 -3.14 -14.58 11.55
N ALA A 69 -3.94 -14.52 10.47
CA ALA A 69 -4.87 -15.58 10.13
C ALA A 69 -4.15 -16.91 9.82
N LEU A 70 -3.04 -16.86 9.08
CA LEU A 70 -2.23 -18.03 8.76
C LEU A 70 -1.58 -18.66 10.00
N LEU A 71 -1.03 -17.84 10.89
CA LEU A 71 -0.46 -18.32 12.15
C LEU A 71 -1.52 -18.88 13.09
N ARG A 72 -2.70 -18.26 13.14
CA ARG A 72 -3.85 -18.77 13.90
C ARG A 72 -4.32 -20.12 13.36
N GLU A 73 -4.41 -20.27 12.04
CA GLU A 73 -4.78 -21.53 11.39
C GLU A 73 -3.76 -22.64 11.70
N ALA A 74 -2.47 -22.30 11.66
CA ALA A 74 -1.38 -23.19 12.03
C ALA A 74 -1.39 -23.63 13.52
N HIS A 75 -2.08 -22.92 14.39
CA HIS A 75 -2.20 -23.26 15.81
C HIS A 75 -3.56 -23.90 16.16
N SER A 76 -4.51 -23.87 15.23
CA SER A 76 -5.82 -24.51 15.40
C SER A 76 -5.67 -26.04 15.39
N SER A 77 -6.04 -26.69 16.48
CA SER A 77 -5.97 -28.15 16.67
C SER A 77 -7.00 -28.94 15.86
N LYS A 78 -7.77 -28.28 14.98
CA LYS A 78 -8.85 -28.90 14.21
C LYS A 78 -8.38 -29.67 12.96
N HIS A 79 -7.09 -29.63 12.65
CA HIS A 79 -6.54 -30.22 11.43
C HIS A 79 -5.92 -31.60 11.68
N GLU A 80 -6.54 -32.65 11.14
CA GLU A 80 -6.01 -34.03 11.13
C GLU A 80 -4.70 -34.17 10.32
N HIS A 81 -4.31 -33.14 9.55
CA HIS A 81 -3.13 -33.17 8.69
C HIS A 81 -2.05 -32.18 9.15
N THR A 82 -1.01 -32.73 9.79
CA THR A 82 0.21 -32.02 10.21
C THR A 82 0.86 -31.20 9.07
N ALA A 83 0.76 -31.67 7.83
CA ALA A 83 1.31 -30.99 6.66
C ALA A 83 0.69 -29.61 6.44
N LEU A 84 -0.64 -29.49 6.50
CA LEU A 84 -1.35 -28.22 6.30
C LEU A 84 -0.91 -27.18 7.34
N ARG A 85 -0.75 -27.63 8.58
CA ARG A 85 -0.37 -26.82 9.73
C ARG A 85 1.03 -26.22 9.58
N VAL A 86 1.99 -27.03 9.14
CA VAL A 86 3.36 -26.59 8.88
C VAL A 86 3.42 -25.63 7.70
N THR A 87 2.67 -25.90 6.62
CA THR A 87 2.60 -24.99 5.47
C THR A 87 2.00 -23.63 5.86
N SER A 88 0.90 -23.60 6.61
CA SER A 88 0.31 -22.34 7.09
C SER A 88 1.26 -21.58 8.04
N MET A 89 2.07 -22.29 8.84
CA MET A 89 3.06 -21.67 9.71
C MET A 89 4.17 -21.01 8.89
N ILE A 90 4.74 -21.72 7.91
CA ILE A 90 5.79 -21.20 7.04
C ILE A 90 5.28 -19.98 6.26
N LEU A 91 4.09 -20.07 5.68
CA LEU A 91 3.48 -18.94 4.96
C LEU A 91 3.22 -17.75 5.89
N GLY A 92 2.73 -17.99 7.10
CA GLY A 92 2.51 -16.93 8.10
C GLY A 92 3.80 -16.21 8.48
N VAL A 93 4.87 -16.97 8.74
CA VAL A 93 6.21 -16.40 9.04
C VAL A 93 6.75 -15.63 7.84
N LEU A 94 6.66 -16.16 6.62
CA LEU A 94 7.11 -15.47 5.41
C LEU A 94 6.40 -14.12 5.22
N VAL A 95 5.09 -14.05 5.46
CA VAL A 95 4.33 -12.80 5.35
C VAL A 95 4.79 -11.78 6.40
N VAL A 96 4.97 -12.20 7.66
CA VAL A 96 5.45 -11.32 8.73
C VAL A 96 6.89 -10.86 8.48
N THR A 97 7.78 -11.76 8.02
CA THR A 97 9.15 -11.43 7.67
C THR A 97 9.21 -10.49 6.46
N ASN A 98 8.36 -10.68 5.45
CA ASN A 98 8.26 -9.76 4.32
C ASN A 98 7.80 -8.37 4.76
N LEU A 99 6.82 -8.31 5.67
CA LEU A 99 6.35 -7.05 6.23
C LEU A 99 7.45 -6.34 7.05
N ALA A 100 8.16 -7.08 7.90
CA ALA A 100 9.28 -6.55 8.67
C ALA A 100 10.43 -6.09 7.76
N ALA A 101 10.75 -6.85 6.72
CA ALA A 101 11.75 -6.46 5.73
C ALA A 101 11.35 -5.17 5.01
N ARG A 102 10.07 -5.02 4.63
CA ARG A 102 9.55 -3.79 4.00
C ARG A 102 9.60 -2.58 4.93
N SER A 103 9.39 -2.77 6.24
CA SER A 103 9.59 -1.68 7.23
C SER A 103 11.05 -1.31 7.47
N LEU A 104 11.98 -2.25 7.30
CA LEU A 104 13.42 -2.04 7.47
C LEU A 104 14.06 -1.46 6.20
N ASN A 105 13.45 -1.70 5.03
CA ASN A 105 13.89 -1.14 3.74
C ASN A 105 13.36 0.29 3.50
N LEU A 106 13.16 1.07 4.57
CA LEU A 106 12.94 2.51 4.48
C LEU A 106 14.31 3.22 4.29
N VAL A 107 14.94 2.98 3.14
CA VAL A 107 15.99 3.82 2.52
C VAL A 107 15.76 3.82 1.02
#